data_AF-A0A9W6TF94-F1
#
_entry.id   AF-A0A9W6TF94-F1
#
_cell.length_a   1.000
_cell.length_b   1.000
_cell.length_c   1.000
_cell.angle_alpha   90.00
_cell.angle_beta   90.00
_cell.angle_gamma   90.00
#
_symmetry.space_group_name_H-M   'P 1'
#
loop_
_entity.id
_entity.type
_entity.pdbx_description
1 polymer ?
#
loop_
_entity_poly.entity_id
_entity_poly.type
_entity_poly.pdbx_seq_one_letter_code
_entity_poly.pdbx_strand_id
1 'polypeptide(L)'
;MQSATFTVAPHVLEQAYKAIRTTPPEPKDLEQSAKLQSFMDEHFPTESDENITRRSLILAELRSIFRAWVKQVCMDKGVPEEMAADAGGQILVSGSYRLGVNEPGADIDTICVAPRHVTREDFFSSLKEIFLKHPKVSNLVAIEGAIVPILTFDYEEINIDLQIAILPRNSIPENLNILDDHVLVGVDPATEKSLNGPRVTELMIKLTPNRESFISVLRIVRRWAKRRGLYSNKMGYLGGVNWCILVCFINQLYPTAAPSTLLLRFFMVLNNWKWPLAIQLCKTHDANLGLEVWNANAGHNRCVVYFYYLMAIYCTYVFLSCKI
;
A
#
# COMPACT_ATOMS: atom_id res chain seq x y z
N MET A 1 2.09 27.10 -27.55
CA MET A 1 1.12 26.47 -26.64
C MET A 1 1.62 26.70 -25.22
N GLN A 2 0.94 27.56 -24.45
CA GLN A 2 1.31 27.84 -23.07
C GLN A 2 1.07 26.59 -22.22
N SER A 3 2.14 26.01 -21.69
CA SER A 3 2.08 25.00 -20.64
C SER A 3 1.46 25.67 -19.42
N ALA A 4 0.19 25.37 -19.13
CA ALA A 4 -0.41 25.72 -17.85
C ALA A 4 0.39 24.99 -16.76
N THR A 5 1.21 25.75 -16.02
CA THR A 5 1.93 25.26 -14.86
C THR A 5 0.91 24.99 -13.76
N PHE A 6 0.47 23.73 -13.62
CA PHE A 6 -0.35 23.31 -12.48
C PHE A 6 0.49 23.43 -11.21
N THR A 7 0.22 24.45 -10.40
CA THR A 7 0.89 24.62 -9.10
C THR A 7 0.11 23.86 -8.04
N VAL A 8 0.57 22.65 -7.69
CA VAL A 8 0.07 21.93 -6.52
C VAL A 8 0.77 22.48 -5.27
N ALA A 9 -0.03 22.98 -4.32
CA ALA A 9 0.47 23.49 -3.06
C ALA A 9 0.96 22.33 -2.17
N PRO A 10 2.05 22.49 -1.40
CA PRO A 10 2.52 21.45 -0.50
C PRO A 10 1.48 21.14 0.58
N HIS A 11 1.04 19.88 0.63
CA HIS A 11 0.03 19.42 1.58
C HIS A 11 0.63 19.15 2.96
N VAL A 12 0.10 19.81 3.99
CA VAL A 12 0.38 19.48 5.39
C VAL A 12 -0.57 18.37 5.84
N LEU A 13 -0.02 17.20 6.12
CA LEU A 13 -0.77 16.04 6.55
C LEU A 13 -1.30 16.24 7.98
N GLU A 14 -2.60 16.49 8.11
CA GLU A 14 -3.26 16.68 9.41
C GLU A 14 -4.20 15.51 9.72
N GLN A 15 -4.10 14.93 10.91
CA GLN A 15 -4.98 13.85 11.35
C GLN A 15 -6.44 14.31 11.41
N ALA A 16 -7.38 13.43 11.04
CA ALA A 16 -8.80 13.77 11.03
C ALA A 16 -9.39 13.92 12.44
N TYR A 17 -8.81 13.22 13.43
CA TYR A 17 -9.29 13.17 14.81
C TYR A 17 -8.17 13.49 15.79
N LYS A 18 -8.55 14.09 16.93
CA LYS A 18 -7.64 14.27 18.05
C LYS A 18 -7.51 12.97 18.85
N ALA A 19 -6.33 12.74 19.42
CA ALA A 19 -6.10 11.62 20.32
C ALA A 19 -7.06 11.68 21.53
N ILE A 20 -7.61 10.54 21.91
CA ILE A 20 -8.50 10.38 23.07
C ILE A 20 -7.69 10.20 24.35
N ARG A 21 -6.63 9.39 24.31
CA ARG A 21 -5.74 9.14 25.45
C ARG A 21 -4.31 9.08 24.98
N THR A 22 -3.46 9.91 25.58
CA THR A 22 -2.02 10.02 25.31
C THR A 22 -1.16 9.61 26.50
N THR A 23 -1.76 9.07 27.57
CA THR A 23 -1.00 8.61 28.73
C THR A 23 -0.24 7.32 28.39
N PRO A 24 0.98 7.15 28.92
CA PRO A 24 1.75 5.92 28.72
C PRO A 24 1.03 4.68 29.25
N PRO A 25 1.41 3.48 28.78
CA PRO A 25 0.88 2.22 29.29
C PRO A 25 1.20 2.03 30.76
N GLU A 26 0.26 1.45 31.51
CA GLU A 26 0.48 1.03 32.89
C GLU A 26 1.24 -0.30 32.92
N PRO A 27 1.91 -0.66 34.04
CA PRO A 27 2.65 -1.92 34.15
C PRO A 27 1.81 -3.16 33.79
N LYS A 28 0.52 -3.14 34.13
CA LYS A 28 -0.43 -4.21 33.78
C LYS A 28 -0.69 -4.31 32.27
N ASP A 29 -0.74 -3.17 31.56
CA ASP A 29 -0.91 -3.14 30.11
C ASP A 29 0.29 -3.79 29.41
N LEU A 30 1.50 -3.51 29.91
CA LEU A 30 2.75 -4.10 29.42
C LEU A 30 2.81 -5.61 29.68
N GLU A 31 2.44 -6.05 30.89
CA GLU A 31 2.35 -7.47 31.23
C GLU A 31 1.38 -8.23 30.30
N GLN A 32 0.20 -7.66 30.06
CA GLN A 32 -0.78 -8.24 29.13
C GLN A 32 -0.29 -8.23 27.69
N SER A 33 0.44 -7.19 27.28
CA SER A 33 1.04 -7.11 25.95
C SER A 33 2.12 -8.16 25.75
N ALA A 34 2.93 -8.46 26.77
CA ALA A 34 3.92 -9.53 26.73
C ALA A 34 3.25 -10.92 26.59
N LYS A 35 2.12 -11.15 27.28
CA LYS A 35 1.32 -12.37 27.12
C LYS A 35 0.74 -12.50 25.71
N LEU A 36 0.21 -11.41 25.15
CA LEU A 36 -0.28 -11.38 23.77
C LEU A 36 0.86 -11.68 22.78
N GLN A 37 2.03 -11.07 22.97
CA GLN A 37 3.20 -11.28 22.12
C GLN A 37 3.65 -12.75 22.15
N SER A 38 3.77 -13.33 23.35
CA SER A 38 4.13 -14.75 23.52
C SER A 38 3.16 -15.68 22.79
N PHE A 39 1.85 -15.42 22.91
CA PHE A 39 0.83 -16.17 22.18
C PHE A 39 0.98 -16.02 20.65
N MET A 40 1.25 -14.81 20.17
CA MET A 40 1.45 -14.56 18.73
C MET A 40 2.70 -15.24 18.19
N ASP A 41 3.79 -15.27 18.94
CA ASP A 41 5.04 -15.88 18.50
C ASP A 41 4.94 -17.41 18.43
N GLU A 42 4.21 -18.02 19.37
CA GLU A 42 3.94 -19.45 19.39
C GLU A 42 3.00 -19.88 18.24
N HIS A 43 1.93 -19.13 17.99
CA HIS A 43 0.85 -19.58 17.10
C HIS A 43 0.93 -19.00 15.69
N PHE A 44 1.57 -17.84 15.53
CA PHE A 44 1.58 -17.05 14.30
C PHE A 44 2.97 -16.46 14.03
N PRO A 45 4.01 -17.30 13.90
CA PRO A 45 5.39 -16.83 13.74
C PRO A 45 5.53 -15.84 12.59
N THR A 46 6.44 -14.89 12.75
CA THR A 46 6.84 -13.98 11.67
C THR A 46 7.64 -14.73 10.61
N GLU A 47 7.89 -14.06 9.50
CA GLU A 47 8.83 -14.55 8.51
C GLU A 47 10.24 -14.70 9.11
N SER A 48 10.99 -15.70 8.65
CA SER A 48 12.36 -15.94 9.09
C SER A 48 13.31 -14.87 8.53
N ASP A 49 14.39 -14.58 9.27
CA ASP A 49 15.42 -13.63 8.84
C ASP A 49 16.05 -14.00 7.48
N GLU A 50 16.15 -15.29 7.19
CA GLU A 50 16.58 -15.82 5.90
C GLU A 50 15.64 -15.39 4.76
N ASN A 51 14.32 -15.56 4.94
CA ASN A 51 13.34 -15.15 3.95
C ASN A 51 13.27 -13.62 3.81
N ILE A 52 13.41 -12.87 4.90
CA ILE A 52 13.47 -11.39 4.86
C ILE A 52 14.69 -10.94 4.02
N THR A 53 15.83 -11.60 4.21
CA THR A 53 17.05 -11.36 3.43
C THR A 53 16.86 -11.75 1.97
N ARG A 54 16.29 -12.92 1.69
CA ARG A 54 15.97 -13.41 0.34
C ARG A 54 15.08 -12.42 -0.42
N ARG A 55 13.99 -11.95 0.19
CA ARG A 55 13.11 -10.92 -0.40
C ARG A 55 13.86 -9.62 -0.73
N SER A 56 14.76 -9.20 0.15
CA SER A 56 15.57 -7.99 -0.07
C SER A 56 16.54 -8.14 -1.25
N LEU A 57 17.15 -9.32 -1.41
CA LEU A 57 18.01 -9.64 -2.55
C LEU A 57 17.22 -9.70 -3.86
N ILE A 58 16.04 -10.34 -3.85
CA ILE A 58 15.14 -10.39 -5.02
C ILE A 58 14.76 -8.98 -5.46
N LEU A 59 14.36 -8.09 -4.54
CA LEU A 59 14.03 -6.70 -4.87
C LEU A 59 15.22 -5.94 -5.48
N ALA A 60 16.44 -6.19 -5.03
CA ALA A 60 17.64 -5.60 -5.60
C ALA A 60 17.91 -6.11 -7.03
N GLU A 61 17.76 -7.42 -7.26
CA GLU A 61 17.89 -8.03 -8.59
C GLU A 61 16.81 -7.52 -9.55
N LEU A 62 15.55 -7.48 -9.13
CA LEU A 62 14.44 -6.91 -9.91
C LEU A 62 14.72 -5.45 -10.28
N ARG A 63 15.24 -4.64 -9.35
CA ARG A 63 15.59 -3.23 -9.61
C ARG A 63 16.69 -3.12 -10.67
N SER A 64 17.69 -3.99 -10.61
CA SER A 64 18.78 -4.04 -11.60
C SER A 64 18.26 -4.38 -12.99
N ILE A 65 17.47 -5.47 -13.11
CA ILE A 65 16.84 -5.91 -14.35
C ILE A 65 15.97 -4.80 -14.94
N PHE A 66 15.12 -4.19 -14.10
CA PHE A 66 14.21 -3.13 -14.53
C PHE A 66 14.94 -1.91 -15.07
N ARG A 67 15.99 -1.43 -14.40
CA ARG A 67 16.77 -0.26 -14.86
C ARG A 67 17.53 -0.55 -16.15
N ALA A 68 18.12 -1.73 -16.27
CA ALA A 68 18.79 -2.15 -17.49
C ALA A 68 17.79 -2.20 -18.67
N TRP A 69 16.60 -2.74 -18.43
CA TRP A 69 15.52 -2.76 -19.41
C TRP A 69 15.04 -1.36 -19.80
N VAL A 70 14.83 -0.44 -18.83
CA VAL A 70 14.46 0.96 -19.14
C VAL A 70 15.51 1.63 -20.02
N LYS A 71 16.80 1.47 -19.72
CA LYS A 71 17.89 2.00 -20.57
C LYS A 71 17.77 1.45 -21.99
N GLN A 72 17.57 0.14 -22.15
CA GLN A 72 17.45 -0.49 -23.47
C GLN A 72 16.26 0.05 -24.26
N VAL A 73 15.07 0.13 -23.65
CA VAL A 73 13.86 0.67 -24.30
C VAL A 73 14.06 2.13 -24.73
N CYS A 74 14.74 2.94 -23.91
CA CYS A 74 15.10 4.31 -24.29
C CYS A 74 16.00 4.34 -25.54
N MET A 75 17.04 3.50 -25.58
CA MET A 75 17.95 3.40 -26.72
C MET A 75 17.25 2.92 -28.00
N ASP A 76 16.37 1.91 -27.89
CA ASP A 76 15.60 1.38 -29.02
C ASP A 76 14.65 2.43 -29.62
N LYS A 77 14.23 3.41 -28.80
CA LYS A 77 13.41 4.55 -29.22
C LYS A 77 14.22 5.78 -29.66
N GLY A 78 15.53 5.62 -29.86
CA GLY A 78 16.42 6.65 -30.39
C GLY A 78 16.86 7.69 -29.36
N VAL A 79 16.68 7.45 -28.07
CA VAL A 79 17.26 8.31 -27.02
C VAL A 79 18.78 8.08 -26.99
N PRO A 80 19.61 9.14 -27.01
CA PRO A 80 21.07 8.99 -26.93
C PRO A 80 21.50 8.20 -25.69
N GLU A 81 22.55 7.39 -25.82
CA GLU A 81 22.96 6.46 -24.75
C GLU A 81 23.21 7.16 -23.40
N GLU A 82 23.81 8.34 -23.41
CA GLU A 82 24.04 9.14 -22.20
C GLU A 82 22.72 9.49 -21.49
N MET A 83 21.73 9.98 -22.24
CA MET A 83 20.39 10.27 -21.69
C MET A 83 19.62 9.01 -21.29
N ALA A 84 19.82 7.90 -22.01
CA ALA A 84 19.20 6.61 -21.69
C ALA A 84 19.79 6.02 -20.39
N ALA A 85 21.08 6.22 -20.13
CA ALA A 85 21.72 5.84 -18.87
C ALA A 85 21.12 6.62 -17.69
N ASP A 86 20.76 7.87 -17.91
CA ASP A 86 20.13 8.75 -16.92
C ASP A 86 18.60 8.64 -16.85
N ALA A 87 17.96 7.84 -17.71
CA ALA A 87 16.51 7.64 -17.71
C ALA A 87 16.00 7.06 -16.39
N GLY A 88 16.85 6.31 -15.68
CA GLY A 88 16.61 5.82 -14.34
C GLY A 88 15.60 4.68 -14.30
N GLY A 89 14.65 4.78 -13.37
CA GLY A 89 13.68 3.73 -13.06
C GLY A 89 13.75 3.35 -11.59
N GLN A 90 12.58 3.17 -10.98
CA GLN A 90 12.43 2.86 -9.56
C GLN A 90 11.44 1.73 -9.35
N ILE A 91 11.73 0.84 -8.41
CA ILE A 91 10.75 -0.12 -7.89
C ILE A 91 10.26 0.41 -6.55
N LEU A 92 8.96 0.60 -6.44
CA LEU A 92 8.27 0.89 -5.20
C LEU A 92 7.66 -0.41 -4.68
N VAL A 93 7.72 -0.60 -3.36
CA VAL A 93 7.08 -1.73 -2.71
C VAL A 93 5.87 -1.24 -1.93
N SER A 94 4.79 -2.00 -1.99
CA SER A 94 3.52 -1.65 -1.36
C SER A 94 3.04 -2.75 -0.40
N GLY A 95 1.84 -2.56 0.12
CA GLY A 95 1.08 -3.60 0.79
C GLY A 95 1.70 -4.07 2.08
N SER A 96 1.43 -5.33 2.40
CA SER A 96 1.74 -5.90 3.70
C SER A 96 3.24 -6.03 3.96
N TYR A 97 4.03 -6.28 2.92
CA TYR A 97 5.49 -6.33 3.01
C TYR A 97 6.08 -4.98 3.38
N ARG A 98 5.71 -3.90 2.67
CA ARG A 98 6.22 -2.55 2.97
C ARG A 98 5.80 -2.06 4.36
N LEU A 99 4.64 -2.46 4.85
CA LEU A 99 4.17 -2.17 6.20
C LEU A 99 4.89 -2.98 7.30
N GLY A 100 5.58 -4.06 6.95
CA GLY A 100 6.23 -4.98 7.91
C GLY A 100 5.24 -5.92 8.61
N VAL A 101 4.14 -6.26 7.93
CA VAL A 101 3.07 -7.13 8.45
C VAL A 101 2.74 -8.27 7.49
N ASN A 102 3.67 -8.61 6.60
CA ASN A 102 3.54 -9.75 5.71
C ASN A 102 3.55 -11.06 6.51
N GLU A 103 2.74 -12.00 6.04
CA GLU A 103 2.71 -13.35 6.59
C GLU A 103 3.70 -14.22 5.81
N PRO A 104 4.22 -15.32 6.39
CA PRO A 104 5.00 -16.29 5.62
C PRO A 104 4.25 -16.75 4.37
N GLY A 105 4.93 -16.74 3.23
CA GLY A 105 4.35 -17.06 1.93
C GLY A 105 3.49 -15.95 1.30
N ALA A 106 3.42 -14.76 1.89
CA ALA A 106 2.79 -13.62 1.24
C ALA A 106 3.56 -13.16 0.00
N ASP A 107 2.85 -12.59 -0.94
CA ASP A 107 3.35 -11.91 -2.13
C ASP A 107 4.16 -10.65 -1.81
N ILE A 108 4.92 -10.16 -2.79
CA ILE A 108 5.48 -8.80 -2.78
C ILE A 108 4.78 -7.97 -3.84
N ASP A 109 3.98 -7.00 -3.39
CA ASP A 109 3.39 -5.97 -4.24
C ASP A 109 4.46 -4.97 -4.68
N THR A 110 4.79 -4.96 -5.96
CA THR A 110 5.84 -4.12 -6.56
C THR A 110 5.32 -3.27 -7.71
N ILE A 111 5.73 -2.01 -7.74
CA ILE A 111 5.33 -1.04 -8.76
C ILE A 111 6.60 -0.48 -9.41
N CYS A 112 6.77 -0.79 -10.69
CA CYS A 112 7.80 -0.24 -11.56
C CYS A 112 7.41 1.18 -12.00
N VAL A 113 8.18 2.18 -11.58
CA VAL A 113 8.04 3.57 -12.03
C VAL A 113 8.99 3.82 -13.18
N ALA A 114 8.44 4.07 -14.37
CA ALA A 114 9.17 4.24 -15.62
C ALA A 114 9.02 5.67 -16.18
N PRO A 115 10.01 6.15 -16.97
CA PRO A 115 9.91 7.43 -17.67
C PRO A 115 8.99 7.35 -18.89
N ARG A 116 8.63 8.49 -19.46
CA ARG A 116 7.67 8.66 -20.57
C ARG A 116 8.00 7.87 -21.85
N HIS A 117 9.26 7.44 -21.99
CA HIS A 117 9.72 6.70 -23.16
C HIS A 117 9.21 5.25 -23.15
N VAL A 118 8.95 4.69 -21.97
CA VAL A 118 8.43 3.33 -21.80
C VAL A 118 6.92 3.30 -21.99
N THR A 119 6.40 2.25 -22.63
CA THR A 119 4.96 1.97 -22.77
C THR A 119 4.56 0.71 -22.00
N ARG A 120 3.24 0.52 -21.79
CA ARG A 120 2.71 -0.73 -21.25
C ARG A 120 2.92 -1.90 -22.20
N GLU A 121 2.90 -1.65 -23.51
CA GLU A 121 3.23 -2.66 -24.52
C GLU A 121 4.67 -3.15 -24.33
N ASP A 122 5.64 -2.25 -24.12
CA ASP A 122 7.03 -2.65 -23.83
C ASP A 122 7.10 -3.54 -22.57
N PHE A 123 6.34 -3.18 -21.52
CA PHE A 123 6.28 -3.91 -20.25
C PHE A 123 5.71 -5.32 -20.40
N PHE A 124 4.62 -5.48 -21.15
CA PHE A 124 3.98 -6.78 -21.41
C PHE A 124 4.62 -7.58 -22.55
N SER A 125 5.56 -6.99 -23.30
CA SER A 125 6.33 -7.66 -24.34
C SER A 125 7.78 -7.91 -23.88
N SER A 126 8.68 -6.95 -24.09
CA SER A 126 10.12 -7.10 -23.88
C SER A 126 10.51 -7.38 -22.41
N LEU A 127 9.92 -6.70 -21.42
CA LEU A 127 10.23 -6.99 -20.01
C LEU A 127 9.71 -8.36 -19.58
N LYS A 128 8.48 -8.70 -20.00
CA LYS A 128 7.92 -10.04 -19.81
C LYS A 128 8.83 -11.11 -20.41
N GLU A 129 9.36 -10.91 -21.61
CA GLU A 129 10.27 -11.85 -22.26
C GLU A 129 11.59 -12.01 -21.48
N ILE A 130 12.14 -10.92 -20.93
CA ILE A 130 13.31 -10.97 -20.04
C ILE A 130 13.01 -11.86 -18.83
N PHE A 131 11.86 -11.68 -18.16
CA PHE A 131 11.48 -12.49 -17.02
C PHE A 131 11.19 -13.95 -17.39
N LEU A 132 10.55 -14.22 -18.52
CA LEU A 132 10.31 -15.59 -19.00
C LEU A 132 11.60 -16.38 -19.25
N LYS A 133 12.69 -15.71 -19.65
CA LYS A 133 14.00 -16.31 -19.89
C LYS A 133 14.88 -16.34 -18.64
N HIS A 134 14.47 -15.68 -17.56
CA HIS A 134 15.28 -15.55 -16.35
C HIS A 134 15.26 -16.86 -15.56
N PRO A 135 16.40 -17.47 -15.22
CA PRO A 135 16.46 -18.81 -14.64
C PRO A 135 15.82 -18.93 -13.25
N LYS A 136 15.70 -17.80 -12.54
CA LYS A 136 15.07 -17.73 -11.21
C LYS A 136 13.55 -17.51 -11.24
N VAL A 137 12.97 -17.26 -12.42
CA VAL A 137 11.55 -16.95 -12.58
C VAL A 137 10.78 -18.18 -13.04
N SER A 138 9.60 -18.39 -12.44
CA SER A 138 8.66 -19.44 -12.82
C SER A 138 7.22 -18.93 -12.73
N ASN A 139 6.27 -19.70 -13.27
CA ASN A 139 4.83 -19.41 -13.17
C ASN A 139 4.40 -18.00 -13.62
N LEU A 140 5.07 -17.43 -14.61
CA LEU A 140 4.76 -16.08 -15.08
C LEU A 140 3.42 -16.03 -15.80
N VAL A 141 2.55 -15.14 -15.35
CA VAL A 141 1.24 -14.83 -15.94
C VAL A 141 1.12 -13.32 -16.15
N ALA A 142 0.67 -12.93 -17.34
CA ALA A 142 0.34 -11.55 -17.67
C ALA A 142 -1.18 -11.35 -17.66
N ILE A 143 -1.64 -10.37 -16.88
CA ILE A 143 -3.07 -10.03 -16.76
C ILE A 143 -3.25 -8.58 -17.25
N GLU A 144 -3.41 -8.43 -18.56
CA GLU A 144 -3.51 -7.12 -19.21
C GLU A 144 -4.91 -6.50 -19.15
N GLY A 145 -5.96 -7.33 -19.10
CA GLY A 145 -7.35 -6.89 -19.08
C GLY A 145 -7.90 -6.44 -17.72
N ALA A 146 -7.05 -6.40 -16.68
CA ALA A 146 -7.46 -5.94 -15.35
C ALA A 146 -7.54 -4.42 -15.27
N ILE A 147 -8.25 -3.89 -14.26
CA ILE A 147 -8.32 -2.45 -13.98
C ILE A 147 -6.92 -1.83 -13.81
N VAL A 148 -6.02 -2.60 -13.20
CA VAL A 148 -4.59 -2.30 -13.11
C VAL A 148 -3.85 -3.49 -13.73
N PRO A 149 -3.30 -3.34 -14.94
CA PRO A 149 -2.54 -4.41 -15.59
C PRO A 149 -1.35 -4.87 -14.75
N ILE A 150 -1.11 -6.19 -14.69
CA ILE A 150 -0.11 -6.77 -13.79
C ILE A 150 0.60 -7.99 -14.41
N LEU A 151 1.89 -8.14 -14.10
CA LEU A 151 2.65 -9.38 -14.27
C LEU A 151 2.75 -10.05 -12.89
N THR A 152 2.31 -11.30 -12.76
CA THR A 152 2.48 -12.09 -11.54
C THR A 152 3.37 -13.30 -11.85
N PHE A 153 4.35 -13.59 -11.00
CA PHE A 153 5.30 -14.69 -11.19
C PHE A 153 5.96 -15.07 -9.87
N ASP A 154 6.56 -16.25 -9.83
CA ASP A 154 7.37 -16.68 -8.69
C ASP A 154 8.85 -16.45 -9.01
N TYR A 155 9.53 -15.70 -8.15
CA TYR A 155 10.97 -15.49 -8.19
C TYR A 155 11.60 -16.24 -7.03
N GLU A 156 12.31 -17.34 -7.32
CA GLU A 156 12.83 -18.23 -6.29
C GLU A 156 11.75 -18.59 -5.24
N GLU A 157 10.59 -19.08 -5.68
CA GLU A 157 9.44 -19.49 -4.83
C GLU A 157 8.69 -18.34 -4.12
N ILE A 158 9.18 -17.10 -4.21
CA ILE A 158 8.47 -15.93 -3.67
C ILE A 158 7.61 -15.34 -4.77
N ASN A 159 6.31 -15.27 -4.51
CA ASN A 159 5.36 -14.67 -5.45
C ASN A 159 5.55 -13.14 -5.52
N ILE A 160 5.68 -12.61 -6.73
CA ILE A 160 5.89 -11.19 -7.04
C ILE A 160 4.74 -10.73 -7.92
N ASP A 161 4.11 -9.65 -7.48
CA ASP A 161 3.07 -8.93 -8.20
C ASP A 161 3.67 -7.62 -8.72
N LEU A 162 3.88 -7.52 -10.04
CA LEU A 162 4.62 -6.43 -10.69
C LEU A 162 3.68 -5.60 -11.58
N GLN A 163 3.46 -4.36 -11.17
CA GLN A 163 2.68 -3.35 -11.89
C GLN A 163 3.60 -2.28 -12.49
N ILE A 164 3.09 -1.49 -13.43
CA ILE A 164 3.84 -0.36 -14.02
C ILE A 164 3.09 0.97 -13.92
N ALA A 165 3.82 2.00 -13.49
CA ALA A 165 3.42 3.39 -13.46
C ALA A 165 4.35 4.19 -14.39
N ILE A 166 3.80 4.86 -15.40
CA ILE A 166 4.58 5.62 -16.38
C ILE A 166 4.39 7.11 -16.11
N LEU A 167 5.45 7.78 -15.65
CA LEU A 167 5.39 9.22 -15.38
C LEU A 167 5.72 10.02 -16.65
N PRO A 168 5.08 11.18 -16.88
CA PRO A 168 5.39 12.07 -18.00
C PRO A 168 6.70 12.86 -17.80
N ARG A 169 7.77 12.14 -17.44
CA ARG A 169 9.13 12.67 -17.17
C ARG A 169 10.14 11.95 -18.05
N ASN A 170 11.20 12.65 -18.45
CA ASN A 170 12.27 12.05 -19.26
C ASN A 170 13.12 11.08 -18.46
N SER A 171 13.29 11.33 -17.16
CA SER A 171 14.02 10.50 -16.21
C SER A 171 13.27 10.37 -14.89
N ILE A 172 13.52 9.25 -14.18
CA ILE A 172 12.96 8.99 -12.85
C ILE A 172 14.06 9.17 -11.79
N PRO A 173 13.94 10.14 -10.88
CA PRO A 173 14.94 10.37 -9.84
C PRO A 173 14.90 9.28 -8.77
N GLU A 174 16.05 8.95 -8.18
CA GLU A 174 16.13 7.89 -7.16
C GLU A 174 15.40 8.24 -5.86
N ASN A 175 15.35 9.54 -5.54
CA ASN A 175 14.69 10.09 -4.36
C ASN A 175 13.27 10.59 -4.66
N LEU A 176 12.56 9.97 -5.61
CA LEU A 176 11.18 10.33 -5.93
C LEU A 176 10.30 10.30 -4.68
N ASN A 177 9.77 11.47 -4.30
CA ASN A 177 8.78 11.56 -3.24
C ASN A 177 7.41 11.16 -3.77
N ILE A 178 7.03 9.90 -3.53
CA ILE A 178 5.75 9.37 -4.01
C ILE A 178 4.53 10.05 -3.38
N LEU A 179 4.70 10.75 -2.25
CA LEU A 179 3.63 11.47 -1.57
C LEU A 179 3.41 12.88 -2.10
N ASP A 180 4.30 13.37 -2.97
CA ASP A 180 4.09 14.62 -3.67
C ASP A 180 3.01 14.41 -4.74
N ASP A 181 1.96 15.22 -4.73
CA ASP A 181 0.84 15.12 -5.66
C ASP A 181 1.26 15.48 -7.10
N HIS A 182 2.38 16.19 -7.27
CA HIS A 182 2.97 16.45 -8.59
C HIS A 182 3.34 15.18 -9.38
N VAL A 183 3.47 14.03 -8.72
CA VAL A 183 3.71 12.75 -9.42
C VAL A 183 2.48 12.26 -10.18
N LEU A 184 1.29 12.79 -9.90
CA LEU A 184 0.03 12.44 -10.57
C LEU A 184 -0.34 13.41 -11.71
N VAL A 185 0.44 14.48 -11.91
CA VAL A 185 0.14 15.45 -12.98
C VAL A 185 0.35 14.80 -14.34
N GLY A 186 -0.73 14.74 -15.14
CA GLY A 186 -0.68 14.26 -16.52
C GLY A 186 -0.48 12.75 -16.67
N VAL A 187 -0.69 11.96 -15.60
CA VAL A 187 -0.64 10.50 -15.68
C VAL A 187 -1.97 9.93 -16.18
N ASP A 188 -1.92 8.76 -16.82
CA ASP A 188 -3.12 8.04 -17.24
C ASP A 188 -3.80 7.32 -16.05
N PRO A 189 -5.09 6.93 -16.18
CA PRO A 189 -5.84 6.29 -15.09
C PRO A 189 -5.23 4.98 -14.56
N ALA A 190 -4.54 4.20 -15.38
CA ALA A 190 -3.90 2.97 -14.91
C ALA A 190 -2.62 3.28 -14.12
N THR A 191 -1.87 4.32 -14.51
CA THR A 191 -0.72 4.81 -13.75
C THR A 191 -1.17 5.37 -12.40
N GLU A 192 -2.21 6.20 -12.39
CA GLU A 192 -2.83 6.74 -11.18
C GLU A 192 -3.16 5.62 -10.18
N LYS A 193 -3.88 4.59 -10.64
CA LYS A 193 -4.27 3.44 -9.82
C LYS A 193 -3.08 2.60 -9.34
N SER A 194 -2.04 2.43 -10.16
CA SER A 194 -0.81 1.72 -9.79
C SER A 194 -0.05 2.46 -8.67
N LEU A 195 -0.04 3.80 -8.71
CA LEU A 195 0.64 4.63 -7.71
C LEU A 195 -0.13 4.68 -6.38
N ASN A 196 -1.44 4.43 -6.37
CA ASN A 196 -2.25 4.48 -5.15
C ASN A 196 -1.76 3.51 -4.07
N GLY A 197 -1.35 2.29 -4.42
CA GLY A 197 -0.84 1.31 -3.45
C GLY A 197 0.34 1.86 -2.62
N PRO A 198 1.47 2.21 -3.27
CA PRO A 198 2.63 2.80 -2.59
C PRO A 198 2.29 4.08 -1.82
N ARG A 199 1.49 4.98 -2.41
CA ARG A 199 1.08 6.24 -1.76
C ARG A 199 0.32 6.00 -0.47
N VAL A 200 -0.70 5.14 -0.51
CA VAL A 200 -1.51 4.77 0.65
C VAL A 200 -0.64 4.11 1.73
N THR A 201 0.30 3.27 1.32
CA THR A 201 1.22 2.59 2.25
C THR A 201 2.16 3.57 2.96
N GLU A 202 2.75 4.51 2.22
CA GLU A 202 3.63 5.54 2.79
C GLU A 202 2.86 6.53 3.67
N LEU A 203 1.63 6.92 3.28
CA LEU A 203 0.75 7.72 4.13
C LEU A 203 0.45 7.01 5.45
N MET A 204 0.14 5.71 5.39
CA MET A 204 -0.10 4.90 6.59
C MET A 204 1.08 4.90 7.54
N ILE A 205 2.30 4.72 7.02
CA ILE A 205 3.52 4.75 7.82
C ILE A 205 3.67 6.12 8.51
N LYS A 206 3.43 7.22 7.80
CA LYS A 206 3.50 8.58 8.38
C LYS A 206 2.38 8.87 9.38
N LEU A 207 1.20 8.29 9.19
CA LEU A 207 0.00 8.53 9.99
C LEU A 207 -0.10 7.67 11.25
N THR A 208 0.80 6.70 11.43
CA THR A 208 0.80 5.74 12.54
C THR A 208 1.74 6.21 13.67
N PRO A 209 1.22 6.73 14.81
CA PRO A 209 2.08 7.26 15.87
C PRO A 209 2.95 6.22 16.57
N ASN A 210 2.44 5.00 16.76
CA ASN A 210 3.16 3.91 17.43
C ASN A 210 3.16 2.67 16.53
N ARG A 211 4.24 2.56 15.74
CA ARG A 211 4.43 1.53 14.72
C ARG A 211 4.50 0.12 15.29
N GLU A 212 5.16 -0.07 16.43
CA GLU A 212 5.30 -1.38 17.07
C GLU A 212 3.94 -1.94 17.52
N SER A 213 3.13 -1.11 18.18
CA SER A 213 1.80 -1.51 18.62
C SER A 213 0.84 -1.69 17.44
N PHE A 214 0.97 -0.85 16.40
CA PHE A 214 0.22 -1.02 15.16
C PHE A 214 0.49 -2.37 14.49
N ILE A 215 1.77 -2.74 14.29
CA ILE A 215 2.16 -4.01 13.66
C ILE A 215 1.61 -5.19 14.47
N SER A 216 1.80 -5.18 15.79
CA SER A 216 1.35 -6.22 16.70
C SER A 216 -0.16 -6.42 16.63
N VAL A 217 -0.94 -5.33 16.74
CA VAL A 217 -2.41 -5.39 16.70
C VAL A 217 -2.92 -5.76 15.31
N LEU A 218 -2.33 -5.24 14.24
CA LEU A 218 -2.74 -5.58 12.88
C LEU A 218 -2.56 -7.06 12.57
N ARG A 219 -1.45 -7.67 13.01
CA ARG A 219 -1.21 -9.11 12.85
C ARG A 219 -2.34 -9.94 13.49
N ILE A 220 -2.65 -9.71 14.77
CA ILE A 220 -3.68 -10.49 15.46
C ILE A 220 -5.09 -10.18 14.93
N VAL A 221 -5.40 -8.93 14.56
CA VAL A 221 -6.70 -8.55 13.98
C VAL A 221 -6.92 -9.23 12.62
N ARG A 222 -5.91 -9.28 11.75
CA ARG A 222 -6.03 -10.00 10.45
C ARG A 222 -6.31 -11.48 10.66
N ARG A 223 -5.62 -12.13 11.62
CA ARG A 223 -5.86 -13.54 11.98
C ARG A 223 -7.27 -13.77 12.51
N TRP A 224 -7.72 -12.91 13.44
CA TRP A 224 -9.08 -12.92 13.96
C TRP A 224 -10.11 -12.78 12.83
N ALA A 225 -9.95 -11.79 11.95
CA ALA A 225 -10.85 -11.54 10.84
C ALA A 225 -10.93 -12.74 9.87
N LYS A 226 -9.79 -13.33 9.52
CA LYS A 226 -9.73 -14.55 8.70
C LYS A 226 -10.46 -15.72 9.35
N ARG A 227 -10.20 -16.00 10.64
CA ARG A 227 -10.86 -17.09 11.38
C ARG A 227 -12.38 -16.87 11.54
N ARG A 228 -12.83 -15.63 11.53
CA ARG A 228 -14.26 -15.27 11.59
C ARG A 228 -14.94 -15.18 10.22
N GLY A 229 -14.22 -15.41 9.11
CA GLY A 229 -14.76 -15.28 7.77
C GLY A 229 -15.03 -13.83 7.32
N LEU A 230 -14.40 -12.84 7.98
CA LEU A 230 -14.59 -11.41 7.75
C LEU A 230 -13.51 -10.78 6.84
N TYR A 231 -12.66 -11.60 6.22
CA TYR A 231 -11.52 -11.14 5.43
C TYR A 231 -11.71 -11.50 3.95
N SER A 232 -12.43 -10.66 3.19
CA SER A 232 -12.53 -10.78 1.72
C SER A 232 -13.27 -9.59 1.10
N ASN A 233 -12.53 -8.71 0.40
CA ASN A 233 -13.15 -7.61 -0.35
C ASN A 233 -14.07 -8.11 -1.47
N LYS A 234 -13.69 -9.22 -2.14
CA LYS A 234 -14.48 -9.83 -3.21
C LYS A 234 -15.86 -10.30 -2.74
N MET A 235 -15.99 -10.65 -1.47
CA MET A 235 -17.25 -11.10 -0.85
C MET A 235 -18.00 -9.97 -0.14
N GLY A 236 -17.57 -8.71 -0.30
CA GLY A 236 -18.18 -7.55 0.37
C GLY A 236 -17.76 -7.34 1.83
N TYR A 237 -16.79 -8.10 2.33
CA TYR A 237 -16.16 -7.88 3.63
C TYR A 237 -14.90 -6.99 3.51
N LEU A 238 -14.20 -6.76 4.62
CA LEU A 238 -13.02 -5.91 4.64
C LEU A 238 -11.78 -6.64 4.08
N GLY A 239 -11.07 -5.99 3.16
CA GLY A 239 -9.78 -6.43 2.64
C GLY A 239 -8.60 -6.01 3.51
N GLY A 240 -7.37 -6.39 3.12
CA GLY A 240 -6.16 -6.15 3.90
C GLY A 240 -5.94 -4.69 4.27
N VAL A 241 -5.97 -3.80 3.28
CA VAL A 241 -5.82 -2.35 3.50
C VAL A 241 -6.92 -1.75 4.38
N ASN A 242 -8.14 -2.29 4.33
CA ASN A 242 -9.21 -1.82 5.20
C ASN A 242 -8.91 -2.12 6.68
N TRP A 243 -8.42 -3.33 6.98
CA TRP A 243 -7.97 -3.66 8.33
C TRP A 243 -6.80 -2.79 8.78
N CYS A 244 -5.86 -2.47 7.88
CA CYS A 244 -4.78 -1.53 8.18
C CYS A 244 -5.34 -0.16 8.59
N ILE A 245 -6.26 0.41 7.81
CA ILE A 245 -6.90 1.69 8.11
C ILE A 245 -7.56 1.66 9.48
N LEU A 246 -8.37 0.64 9.79
CA LEU A 246 -9.06 0.55 11.07
C LEU A 246 -8.07 0.49 12.24
N VAL A 247 -6.99 -0.28 12.13
CA VAL A 247 -5.99 -0.36 13.20
C VAL A 247 -5.22 0.95 13.34
N CYS A 248 -4.86 1.61 12.24
CA CYS A 248 -4.19 2.91 12.28
C CYS A 248 -5.09 4.00 12.87
N PHE A 249 -6.38 3.99 12.54
CA PHE A 249 -7.36 4.90 13.14
C PHE A 249 -7.35 4.79 14.67
N ILE A 250 -7.41 3.57 15.19
CA ILE A 250 -7.36 3.32 16.63
C ILE A 250 -5.99 3.71 17.22
N ASN A 251 -4.90 3.49 16.48
CA ASN A 251 -3.55 3.92 16.88
C ASN A 251 -3.43 5.45 16.95
N GLN A 252 -4.11 6.20 16.09
CA GLN A 252 -4.18 7.67 16.17
C GLN A 252 -4.98 8.16 17.39
N LEU A 253 -6.07 7.47 17.73
CA LEU A 253 -6.86 7.80 18.92
C LEU A 253 -6.12 7.46 20.24
N TYR A 254 -5.23 6.48 20.22
CA TYR A 254 -4.49 5.97 21.37
C TYR A 254 -2.98 5.85 21.07
N PRO A 255 -2.28 6.96 20.78
CA PRO A 255 -0.92 6.95 20.20
C PRO A 255 0.14 6.34 21.11
N THR A 256 -0.09 6.28 22.42
CA THR A 256 0.86 5.74 23.40
C THR A 256 0.46 4.37 23.93
N ALA A 257 -0.66 3.80 23.48
CA ALA A 257 -1.17 2.54 24.03
C ALA A 257 -0.30 1.34 23.64
N ALA A 258 -0.12 0.43 24.59
CA ALA A 258 0.51 -0.87 24.36
C ALA A 258 -0.40 -1.81 23.53
N PRO A 259 0.13 -2.87 22.90
CA PRO A 259 -0.63 -3.75 22.02
C PRO A 259 -1.93 -4.32 22.61
N SER A 260 -1.92 -4.77 23.87
CA SER A 260 -3.11 -5.34 24.53
C SER A 260 -4.24 -4.30 24.67
N THR A 261 -3.90 -3.10 25.13
CA THR A 261 -4.83 -1.99 25.29
C THR A 261 -5.35 -1.52 23.95
N LEU A 262 -4.46 -1.40 22.95
CA LEU A 262 -4.84 -0.99 21.60
C LEU A 262 -5.80 -2.00 20.94
N LEU A 263 -5.56 -3.31 21.12
CA LEU A 263 -6.45 -4.38 20.68
C LEU A 263 -7.82 -4.30 21.35
N LEU A 264 -7.87 -4.07 22.67
CA LEU A 264 -9.14 -3.88 23.38
C LEU A 264 -9.90 -2.66 22.83
N ARG A 265 -9.21 -1.52 22.66
CA ARG A 265 -9.80 -0.29 22.12
C ARG A 265 -10.29 -0.47 20.70
N PHE A 266 -9.62 -1.27 19.89
CA PHE A 266 -10.06 -1.59 18.53
C PHE A 266 -11.48 -2.15 18.52
N PHE A 267 -11.76 -3.17 19.32
CA PHE A 267 -13.10 -3.75 19.38
C PHE A 267 -14.11 -2.80 20.03
N MET A 268 -13.74 -2.13 21.14
CA MET A 268 -14.65 -1.24 21.85
C MET A 268 -15.11 -0.05 20.99
N VAL A 269 -14.17 0.62 20.31
CA VAL A 269 -14.47 1.80 19.50
C VAL A 269 -15.29 1.42 18.27
N LEU A 270 -14.89 0.36 17.55
CA LEU A 270 -15.59 -0.03 16.32
C LEU A 270 -16.99 -0.60 16.58
N ASN A 271 -17.20 -1.26 17.72
CA ASN A 271 -18.52 -1.72 18.14
C ASN A 271 -19.47 -0.55 18.45
N ASN A 272 -18.95 0.55 18.99
CA ASN A 272 -19.74 1.74 19.32
C ASN A 272 -19.68 2.82 18.23
N TRP A 273 -19.07 2.51 17.08
CA TRP A 273 -18.94 3.46 15.98
C TRP A 273 -20.31 3.71 15.34
N LYS A 274 -20.65 4.98 15.13
CA LYS A 274 -21.94 5.41 14.59
C LYS A 274 -21.96 5.27 13.07
N TRP A 275 -21.96 4.04 12.56
CA TRP A 275 -22.15 3.76 11.14
C TRP A 275 -23.45 4.42 10.62
N PRO A 276 -23.48 5.00 9.41
CA PRO A 276 -22.48 4.92 8.33
C PRO A 276 -21.44 6.05 8.34
N LEU A 277 -21.18 6.71 9.48
CA LEU A 277 -20.13 7.72 9.55
C LEU A 277 -18.79 7.12 9.10
N ALA A 278 -18.11 7.78 8.17
CA ALA A 278 -16.84 7.29 7.67
C ALA A 278 -15.73 7.45 8.70
N ILE A 279 -14.85 6.47 8.75
CA ILE A 279 -13.55 6.58 9.43
C ILE A 279 -12.59 7.26 8.47
N GLN A 280 -11.79 8.21 8.95
CA GLN A 280 -10.78 8.93 8.16
C GLN A 280 -9.48 9.00 8.98
N LEU A 281 -8.32 8.89 8.34
CA LEU A 281 -7.03 9.01 9.05
C LEU A 281 -6.46 10.43 9.01
N CYS A 282 -6.79 11.19 7.98
CA CYS A 282 -6.37 12.56 7.78
C CYS A 282 -7.50 13.40 7.19
N LYS A 283 -7.39 14.72 7.30
CA LYS A 283 -8.31 15.63 6.62
C LYS A 283 -8.25 15.40 5.11
N THR A 284 -9.40 15.54 4.47
CA THR A 284 -9.52 15.41 3.02
C THR A 284 -8.72 16.51 2.33
N HIS A 285 -7.87 16.11 1.38
CA HIS A 285 -7.10 17.02 0.54
C HIS A 285 -7.51 16.83 -0.91
N ASP A 286 -7.87 17.93 -1.58
CA ASP A 286 -8.04 17.97 -3.02
C ASP A 286 -6.82 18.68 -3.62
N ALA A 287 -6.03 17.94 -4.39
CA ALA A 287 -4.87 18.45 -5.11
C ALA A 287 -5.26 19.33 -6.32
N ASN A 288 -6.56 19.46 -6.63
CA ASN A 288 -7.14 20.16 -7.78
C ASN A 288 -6.65 19.61 -9.13
N LEU A 289 -6.42 18.30 -9.19
CA LEU A 289 -6.00 17.59 -10.41
C LEU A 289 -7.19 17.03 -11.22
N GLY A 290 -8.42 17.28 -10.77
CA GLY A 290 -9.64 16.74 -11.41
C GLY A 290 -9.82 15.23 -11.21
N LEU A 291 -9.07 14.63 -10.29
CA LEU A 291 -9.20 13.22 -9.91
C LEU A 291 -10.47 13.03 -9.06
N GLU A 292 -11.03 11.82 -9.09
CA GLU A 292 -12.21 11.51 -8.30
C GLU A 292 -11.85 11.51 -6.82
N VAL A 293 -12.39 12.45 -6.04
CA VAL A 293 -12.21 12.49 -4.58
C VAL A 293 -13.50 12.09 -3.91
N TRP A 294 -13.42 11.13 -3.00
CA TRP A 294 -14.61 10.73 -2.24
C TRP A 294 -15.17 11.88 -1.40
N ASN A 295 -16.50 11.98 -1.33
CA ASN A 295 -17.18 12.98 -0.52
C ASN A 295 -18.45 12.41 0.12
N ALA A 296 -18.52 12.36 1.45
CA ALA A 296 -19.68 11.87 2.19
C ALA A 296 -21.00 12.60 1.84
N ASN A 297 -20.94 13.86 1.42
CA ASN A 297 -22.10 14.70 1.13
C ASN A 297 -22.56 14.61 -0.33
N ALA A 298 -21.78 13.98 -1.21
CA ALA A 298 -22.20 13.68 -2.57
C ALA A 298 -23.15 12.48 -2.53
N GLY A 299 -24.45 12.73 -2.63
CA GLY A 299 -25.55 11.77 -2.41
C GLY A 299 -25.64 10.53 -3.32
N HIS A 300 -24.55 10.15 -3.99
CA HIS A 300 -24.47 8.95 -4.85
C HIS A 300 -23.58 7.83 -4.30
N ASN A 301 -22.97 7.98 -3.11
CA ASN A 301 -22.03 7.00 -2.55
C ASN A 301 -22.75 5.80 -1.90
N ARG A 302 -23.39 4.95 -2.70
CA ARG A 302 -23.81 3.62 -2.25
C ARG A 302 -22.59 2.69 -2.25
N CYS A 303 -22.09 2.34 -1.07
CA CYS A 303 -21.21 1.17 -0.85
C CYS A 303 -20.01 1.06 -1.83
N VAL A 304 -19.24 2.13 -2.02
CA VAL A 304 -17.98 2.07 -2.76
C VAL A 304 -16.84 2.49 -1.83
N VAL A 305 -15.86 1.61 -1.65
CA VAL A 305 -14.55 1.95 -1.05
C VAL A 305 -13.76 2.67 -2.13
N TYR A 306 -13.72 3.99 -2.04
CA TYR A 306 -12.94 4.80 -2.96
C TYR A 306 -11.48 4.83 -2.52
N PHE A 307 -10.58 4.35 -3.37
CA PHE A 307 -9.14 4.46 -3.20
C PHE A 307 -8.61 5.69 -3.94
N TYR A 308 -9.13 6.85 -3.60
CA TYR A 308 -8.59 8.12 -4.08
C TYR A 308 -8.53 9.11 -2.93
N TYR A 309 -7.32 9.31 -2.41
CA TYR A 309 -6.98 10.26 -1.33
C TYR A 309 -7.80 10.17 -0.03
N LEU A 310 -8.63 9.14 0.11
CA LEU A 310 -9.53 8.97 1.23
C LEU A 310 -9.54 7.53 1.72
N MET A 311 -9.04 7.35 2.93
CA MET A 311 -9.18 6.12 3.68
C MET A 311 -10.53 6.08 4.38
N ALA A 312 -11.62 6.14 3.61
CA ALA A 312 -12.99 6.00 4.11
C ALA A 312 -13.45 4.55 4.04
N ILE A 313 -13.75 3.94 5.19
CA ILE A 313 -14.40 2.63 5.26
C ILE A 313 -15.88 2.84 5.57
N TYR A 314 -16.74 2.18 4.81
CA TYR A 314 -18.15 1.98 5.15
C TYR A 314 -18.33 0.54 5.60
N CYS A 315 -18.92 0.34 6.78
CA CYS A 315 -19.18 -0.99 7.30
C CYS A 315 -20.56 -1.05 7.96
N THR A 316 -21.64 -1.04 7.17
CA THR A 316 -23.01 -1.07 7.71
C THR A 316 -23.44 -2.46 8.19
N TYR A 317 -22.76 -3.55 7.80
CA TYR A 317 -23.20 -4.93 8.10
C TYR A 317 -22.25 -5.79 8.95
N VAL A 318 -20.96 -5.44 9.08
CA VAL A 318 -19.97 -6.33 9.71
C VAL A 318 -20.02 -6.32 11.24
N PHE A 319 -20.34 -5.17 11.87
CA PHE A 319 -20.29 -5.05 13.33
C PHE A 319 -21.60 -5.41 14.05
N LEU A 320 -22.74 -5.43 13.36
CA LEU A 320 -24.03 -5.81 13.98
C LEU A 320 -24.15 -7.32 14.29
N SER A 321 -23.35 -8.17 13.64
CA SER A 321 -23.42 -9.63 13.79
C SER A 321 -22.41 -10.21 14.81
N CYS A 322 -21.52 -9.38 15.36
CA CYS A 322 -20.58 -9.76 16.43
C CYS A 322 -21.11 -9.30 17.79
N LYS A 323 -22.29 -9.77 18.20
CA LYS A 323 -22.62 -9.81 19.64
C LYS A 323 -21.89 -11.00 20.25
N ILE A 324 -20.97 -10.71 21.17
CA ILE A 324 -20.32 -11.70 22.05
C ILE A 324 -21.39 -12.36 22.92
#